data_AF-A0A7S0GFY0-F1
#
_entry.id   AF-A0A7S0GFY0-F1
#
_cell.length_a   1.000
_cell.length_b   1.000
_cell.length_c   1.000
_cell.angle_alpha   90.00
_cell.angle_beta   90.00
_cell.angle_gamma   90.00
#
_symmetry.space_group_name_H-M   'P 1'
#
loop_
_entity.id
_entity.type
_entity.pdbx_description
1 polymer ?
#
loop_
_entity_poly.entity_id
_entity_poly.type
_entity_poly.pdbx_seq_one_letter_code
_entity_poly.pdbx_strand_id
1 'polypeptide(L)'
;VSTVNGRVMDVGEVLDLNHWLKQVTSPVLFSTAIEACMERTRGENLPDSVGVAMLEIGPSPVLTGMCRAWTQKKYSGKISWHASINPKSSLNDTEVLEESFA
;
A
#
# COMPACT_ATOMS: atom_id res chain seq x y z
N VAL A 1 6.74 -5.51 -3.26
CA VAL A 1 5.80 -6.10 -4.22
C VAL A 1 5.72 -5.21 -5.43
N SER A 2 5.70 -5.75 -6.63
CA SER A 2 5.71 -4.97 -7.87
C SER A 2 4.32 -4.86 -8.47
N THR A 3 3.92 -3.63 -8.84
CA THR A 3 2.70 -3.36 -9.61
C THR A 3 2.87 -3.65 -11.10
N VAL A 4 4.08 -3.93 -11.58
CA VAL A 4 4.33 -4.32 -12.97
C VAL A 4 4.09 -5.82 -13.15
N ASN A 5 4.57 -6.61 -12.19
CA ASN A 5 4.53 -8.07 -12.25
C ASN A 5 3.44 -8.69 -11.35
N GLY A 6 2.77 -7.90 -10.52
CA GLY A 6 1.70 -8.36 -9.62
C GLY A 6 2.16 -9.29 -8.50
N ARG A 7 3.46 -9.40 -8.23
CA ARG A 7 4.02 -10.34 -7.25
C ARG A 7 5.12 -9.74 -6.39
N VAL A 8 5.48 -10.46 -5.32
CA VAL A 8 6.72 -10.21 -4.58
C VAL A 8 7.90 -10.43 -5.54
N MET A 9 8.84 -9.49 -5.57
CA MET A 9 10.05 -9.56 -6.39
C MET A 9 11.26 -9.60 -5.48
N ASP A 10 12.29 -10.31 -5.93
CA ASP A 10 13.58 -10.33 -5.27
C ASP A 10 14.38 -9.08 -5.61
N VAL A 11 15.34 -8.73 -4.74
CA VAL A 11 16.14 -7.51 -4.89
C VAL A 11 16.85 -7.44 -6.24
N GLY A 12 17.40 -8.57 -6.71
CA GLY A 12 18.09 -8.62 -8.02
C GLY A 12 17.18 -8.31 -9.20
N GLU A 13 15.90 -8.71 -9.15
CA GLU A 13 14.95 -8.45 -10.23
C GLU A 13 14.50 -6.97 -10.26
N VAL A 14 14.48 -6.29 -9.12
CA VAL A 14 14.13 -4.86 -9.02
C VAL A 14 15.23 -3.99 -9.63
N LEU A 15 16.49 -4.44 -9.57
CA LEU A 15 17.64 -3.73 -10.12
C LEU A 15 17.82 -3.94 -11.63
N ASP A 16 17.07 -4.86 -12.25
CA ASP A 16 17.13 -5.11 -13.69
C ASP A 16 16.55 -3.92 -14.47
N LEU A 17 17.32 -3.40 -15.44
CA LEU A 17 16.89 -2.31 -16.33
C LEU A 17 15.57 -2.61 -17.05
N ASN A 18 15.36 -3.86 -17.48
CA ASN A 18 14.14 -4.27 -18.17
C ASN A 18 12.91 -4.15 -17.28
N HIS A 19 13.08 -4.27 -15.96
CA HIS A 19 11.98 -4.05 -15.02
C HIS A 19 11.51 -2.59 -15.07
N TRP A 20 12.45 -1.64 -15.08
CA TRP A 20 12.15 -0.20 -15.16
C TRP A 20 11.53 0.20 -16.50
N LEU A 21 12.00 -0.36 -17.61
CA LEU A 21 11.36 -0.16 -18.91
C LEU A 21 9.91 -0.66 -18.92
N LYS A 22 9.67 -1.85 -18.36
CA LYS A 22 8.31 -2.40 -18.22
C LYS A 22 7.45 -1.56 -17.29
N GLN A 23 8.01 -0.97 -16.24
CA GLN A 23 7.27 -0.12 -15.32
C GLN A 23 6.63 1.10 -15.99
N VAL A 24 7.26 1.63 -17.03
CA VAL A 24 6.74 2.78 -17.79
C VAL A 24 5.80 2.36 -18.91
N THR A 25 6.02 1.17 -19.49
CA THR A 25 5.36 0.75 -20.75
C THR A 25 4.25 -0.27 -20.58
N SER A 26 4.23 -1.00 -19.46
CA SER A 26 3.28 -2.07 -19.19
C SER A 26 2.10 -1.57 -18.34
N PRO A 27 0.92 -2.21 -18.44
CA PRO A 27 -0.20 -1.91 -17.56
C PRO A 27 0.16 -2.07 -16.08
N VAL A 28 -0.43 -1.23 -15.23
CA VAL A 28 -0.24 -1.27 -13.78
C VAL A 28 -1.21 -2.28 -13.15
N LEU A 29 -0.67 -3.40 -12.66
CA LEU A 29 -1.37 -4.48 -11.95
C LEU A 29 -1.52 -4.18 -10.45
N PHE A 30 -2.09 -3.02 -10.13
CA PHE A 30 -2.14 -2.53 -8.75
C PHE A 30 -2.94 -3.45 -7.80
N SER A 31 -4.13 -3.90 -8.20
CA SER A 31 -4.95 -4.79 -7.36
C SER A 31 -4.26 -6.11 -7.08
N THR A 32 -3.68 -6.75 -8.11
CA THR A 32 -2.92 -8.01 -7.98
C THR A 32 -1.71 -7.83 -7.06
N ALA A 33 -1.00 -6.71 -7.16
CA ALA A 33 0.11 -6.41 -6.24
C ALA A 33 -0.36 -6.23 -4.79
N ILE A 34 -1.52 -5.62 -4.54
CA ILE A 34 -2.08 -5.55 -3.19
C ILE A 34 -2.45 -6.95 -2.69
N GLU A 35 -2.99 -7.82 -3.54
CA GLU A 35 -3.31 -9.20 -3.16
C GLU A 35 -2.06 -9.97 -2.73
N ALA A 36 -1.01 -9.94 -3.55
CA ALA A 36 0.28 -10.56 -3.22
C ALA A 36 0.92 -9.95 -1.96
N CYS A 37 0.75 -8.64 -1.74
CA CYS A 37 1.21 -7.97 -0.52
C CYS A 37 0.45 -8.47 0.71
N MET A 38 -0.87 -8.60 0.62
CA MET A 38 -1.71 -9.07 1.72
C MET A 38 -1.43 -10.53 2.05
N GLU A 39 -1.25 -11.39 1.05
CA GLU A 39 -0.85 -12.78 1.23
C GLU A 39 0.52 -12.89 1.92
N ARG A 40 1.50 -12.08 1.49
CA ARG A 40 2.83 -12.05 2.12
C ARG A 40 2.80 -11.48 3.53
N THR A 41 1.94 -10.50 3.79
CA THR A 41 1.81 -9.80 5.07
C THR A 41 1.04 -10.64 6.07
N ARG A 42 0.02 -11.37 5.64
CA ARG A 42 -0.85 -12.22 6.48
C ARG A 42 -0.51 -13.70 6.37
N GLY A 43 0.67 -14.03 5.86
CA GLY A 43 1.08 -15.42 5.64
C GLY A 43 0.81 -16.32 6.84
N GLU A 44 0.82 -17.63 6.62
CA GLU A 44 0.24 -18.72 7.45
C GLU A 44 0.44 -18.66 8.98
N ASN A 45 1.33 -17.81 9.50
CA ASN A 45 1.70 -17.70 10.91
C ASN A 45 1.16 -16.45 11.63
N LEU A 46 0.40 -15.56 10.98
CA LEU A 46 -0.18 -14.40 11.65
C LEU A 46 -1.61 -14.67 12.11
N PRO A 47 -1.89 -14.62 13.43
CA PRO A 47 -3.26 -14.77 13.93
C PRO A 47 -4.18 -13.69 13.37
N ASP A 48 -5.46 -14.03 13.16
CA ASP A 48 -6.49 -13.07 12.73
C ASP A 48 -6.70 -11.89 13.72
N SER A 49 -6.20 -12.03 14.96
CA SER A 49 -6.19 -10.96 15.96
C SER A 49 -5.18 -9.85 15.66
N VAL A 50 -4.18 -10.12 14.81
CA VAL A 50 -3.16 -9.13 14.42
C VAL A 50 -3.71 -8.30 13.26
N GLY A 51 -3.91 -7.01 13.52
CA GLY A 51 -4.37 -6.08 12.50
C GLY A 51 -3.27 -5.69 11.51
N VAL A 52 -3.67 -5.33 10.29
CA VAL A 52 -2.78 -4.76 9.27
C VAL A 52 -3.02 -3.25 9.19
N ALA A 53 -1.93 -2.47 9.21
CA ALA A 53 -1.98 -1.04 8.92
C ALA A 53 -1.52 -0.79 7.48
N MET A 54 -2.38 -0.16 6.70
CA MET A 54 -2.10 0.29 5.34
C MET A 54 -1.83 1.78 5.37
N LEU A 55 -0.66 2.22 4.91
CA LEU A 55 -0.29 3.62 4.82
C LEU A 55 -0.01 3.99 3.36
N GLU A 56 -0.77 4.94 2.81
CA GLU A 56 -0.47 5.54 1.52
C GLU A 56 0.49 6.71 1.69
N ILE A 57 1.59 6.67 0.95
CA ILE A 57 2.58 7.74 0.90
C ILE A 57 2.34 8.56 -0.38
N GLY A 58 1.98 9.82 -0.20
CA GLY A 58 1.70 10.72 -1.31
C GLY A 58 0.92 11.96 -0.88
N PRO A 59 0.65 12.88 -1.82
CA PRO A 59 0.02 14.16 -1.54
C PRO A 59 -1.51 14.08 -1.33
N SER A 60 -2.13 12.94 -1.60
CA SER A 60 -3.58 12.74 -1.44
C SER A 60 -3.89 11.23 -1.36
N PRO A 61 -4.90 10.79 -0.57
CA PRO A 61 -5.20 9.38 -0.32
C PRO A 61 -6.00 8.71 -1.44
N VAL A 62 -5.51 8.73 -2.67
CA VAL A 62 -6.25 8.20 -3.85
C VAL A 62 -6.27 6.67 -3.82
N LEU A 63 -5.12 6.04 -3.63
CA LEU A 63 -4.98 4.59 -3.68
C LEU A 63 -5.67 3.89 -2.51
N THR A 64 -5.68 4.53 -1.34
CA THR A 64 -6.44 4.13 -0.16
C THR A 64 -7.93 4.08 -0.48
N GLY A 65 -8.45 5.14 -1.11
CA GLY A 65 -9.84 5.18 -1.57
C GLY A 65 -10.17 4.06 -2.56
N MET A 66 -9.27 3.81 -3.52
CA MET A 66 -9.43 2.74 -4.52
C MET A 66 -9.40 1.34 -3.91
N CYS A 67 -8.55 1.10 -2.90
CA CYS A 67 -8.33 -0.23 -2.34
C CYS A 67 -9.31 -0.62 -1.24
N ARG A 68 -9.67 0.32 -0.39
CA ARG A 68 -10.36 0.04 0.88
C ARG A 68 -11.65 -0.75 0.70
N ALA A 69 -12.49 -0.37 -0.26
CA ALA A 69 -13.82 -0.95 -0.42
C ALA A 69 -13.81 -2.44 -0.81
N TRP A 70 -12.86 -2.88 -1.63
CA TRP A 70 -12.80 -4.28 -2.08
C TRP A 70 -11.95 -5.14 -1.16
N THR A 71 -10.86 -4.60 -0.60
CA THR A 71 -9.98 -5.33 0.33
C THR A 71 -10.70 -5.68 1.63
N GLN A 72 -11.52 -4.77 2.18
CA GLN A 72 -12.33 -5.04 3.38
C GLN A 72 -13.36 -6.16 3.18
N LYS A 73 -13.80 -6.38 1.94
CA LYS A 73 -14.70 -7.50 1.61
C LYS A 73 -13.96 -8.82 1.44
N LYS A 74 -12.73 -8.77 0.91
CA LYS A 74 -11.93 -9.96 0.58
C LYS A 74 -11.22 -10.55 1.79
N TYR A 75 -10.69 -9.72 2.69
CA TYR A 75 -9.86 -10.16 3.80
C TYR A 75 -10.62 -10.03 5.13
N SER A 76 -10.75 -11.14 5.87
CA SER A 76 -11.22 -11.14 7.26
C SER A 76 -10.19 -10.47 8.19
N GLY A 77 -10.58 -9.88 9.31
CA GLY A 77 -9.64 -9.27 10.27
C GLY A 77 -9.40 -7.76 10.12
N LYS A 78 -8.78 -7.15 11.13
CA LYS A 78 -8.72 -5.68 11.29
C LYS A 78 -7.72 -5.05 10.31
N ILE A 79 -8.20 -4.31 9.31
CA ILE A 79 -7.35 -3.47 8.44
C ILE A 79 -7.63 -2.00 8.77
N SER A 80 -6.60 -1.27 9.19
CA SER A 80 -6.64 0.19 9.37
C SER A 80 -6.00 0.88 8.16
N TRP A 81 -6.56 2.01 7.75
CA TRP A 81 -6.14 2.75 6.56
C TRP A 81 -5.73 4.15 6.96
N HIS A 82 -4.54 4.54 6.53
CA HIS A 82 -3.90 5.80 6.85
C HIS A 82 -3.30 6.40 5.58
N ALA A 83 -3.11 7.71 5.58
CA ALA A 83 -2.41 8.42 4.53
C ALA A 83 -1.43 9.40 5.16
N SER A 84 -0.27 9.58 4.55
CA SER A 84 0.73 10.52 5.05
C SER A 84 0.28 11.96 4.94
N ILE A 85 -0.44 12.29 3.87
CA ILE A 85 -0.94 13.65 3.60
C ILE A 85 -2.37 13.52 3.07
N ASN A 86 -3.28 14.29 3.64
CA ASN A 86 -4.65 14.40 3.17
C ASN A 86 -5.09 15.87 3.16
N PRO A 87 -4.94 16.57 2.01
CA PRO A 87 -5.27 18.00 1.89
C PRO A 87 -6.76 18.31 2.09
N LYS A 88 -7.61 17.29 2.04
CA LYS A 88 -9.06 17.40 2.26
C LYS A 88 -9.45 17.12 3.71
N SER A 89 -8.49 16.74 4.55
CA SER A 89 -8.72 16.56 5.96
C SER A 89 -8.87 17.93 6.63
N SER A 90 -9.65 17.99 7.70
CA SER A 90 -9.78 19.20 8.52
C SER A 90 -8.55 19.44 9.41
N LEU A 91 -7.60 18.50 9.42
CA LEU A 91 -6.34 18.59 10.14
C LEU A 91 -5.28 19.13 9.17
N ASN A 92 -4.52 20.13 9.62
CA ASN A 92 -3.35 20.58 8.88
C ASN A 92 -2.20 19.63 9.20
N ASP A 93 -1.85 18.75 8.27
CA ASP A 93 -0.79 17.74 8.46
C ASP A 93 0.56 18.39 8.82
N THR A 94 0.81 19.63 8.40
CA THR A 94 2.05 20.36 8.74
C THR A 94 2.06 20.79 10.20
N GLU A 95 0.93 21.31 10.72
CA GLU A 95 0.79 21.68 12.13
C GLU A 95 0.92 20.45 13.05
N VAL A 96 0.30 19.33 12.67
CA VAL A 96 0.38 18.07 13.45
C VAL A 96 1.82 17.55 13.51
N LEU A 97 2.57 17.65 12.41
CA LEU A 97 3.99 17.25 12.40
C LEU A 97 4.83 18.17 13.29
N GLU A 98 4.65 19.49 13.19
CA GLU A 98 5.37 20.45 14.03
C GLU A 98 5.11 20.22 15.53
N GLU A 99 3.86 19.96 15.93
CA GLU A 99 3.51 19.61 17.31
C GLU A 99 4.11 18.28 17.77
N SER A 100 4.33 17.33 16.87
CA SER A 100 4.89 16.01 17.20
C SER A 100 6.42 16.04 17.41
N PHE A 101 7.10 17.10 16.95
CA PHE A 101 8.55 17.29 17.10
C PHE A 101 8.92 18.40 18.09
N ALA A 102 7.94 19.06 18.70
CA ALA A 102 8.10 20.05 19.78
C ALA A 102 8.13 19.39 21.17
#